data_AF-A0A7Y9W1C5-F1
#
_entry.id   AF-A0A7Y9W1C5-F1
#
_cell.length_a   1.000
_cell.length_b   1.000
_cell.length_c   1.000
_cell.angle_alpha   90.00
_cell.angle_beta   90.00
_cell.angle_gamma   90.00
#
_symmetry.space_group_name_H-M   'P 1'
#
loop_
_entity.id
_entity.type
_entity.pdbx_description
1 polymer ?
#
loop_
_entity_poly.entity_id
_entity_poly.type
_entity_poly.pdbx_seq_one_letter_code
_entity_poly.pdbx_strand_id
1 'polypeptide(L)'
;MFRTPIKAMALIALIFSNYAFAQLTPEQEAAKKRGIALFNQYRTAEPELRVAAEAGDAETQFYLGEELRQQNQYITAEAQRWYEAAALQGDLYAMLRLATSENDLCSVMNNCTQSSKKRTDWIDLLNKETEKRANNNDGEAMYVKYLYTGQLEWLEKSAEFKFARSQWLLANRYKEGEKFFLPWKRTEEVGRLLKASAENGFPAGMLEYAAYLYEHGGDLSDARYWIEEAAKTGYQSGVSSYGAYLAHASFLYDFPLDLVKGYALTSLLTELDGGGNIKPYVDEVLPEIANKMSPAQITEAKAFAKQWKDTHPPLSFYPGKYGL
;
A
#
# COMPACT_ATOMS: atom_id res chain seq x y z
N MET A 1 6.08 0.16 82.55
CA MET A 1 6.68 0.90 81.41
C MET A 1 6.72 -0.03 80.22
N PHE A 2 5.73 0.07 79.34
CA PHE A 2 5.57 -0.82 78.18
C PHE A 2 6.48 -0.38 77.03
N ARG A 3 7.30 -1.31 76.50
CA ARG A 3 8.12 -1.15 75.30
C ARG A 3 7.29 -1.53 74.07
N THR A 4 7.13 -0.62 73.13
CA THR A 4 6.54 -0.89 71.80
C THR A 4 7.66 -1.22 70.79
N PRO A 5 7.51 -2.28 69.97
CA PRO A 5 8.46 -2.59 68.90
C PRO A 5 8.12 -1.81 67.62
N ILE A 6 9.17 -1.28 66.98
CA ILE A 6 9.16 -0.64 65.68
C ILE A 6 8.87 -1.71 64.61
N LYS A 7 7.75 -1.58 63.90
CA LYS A 7 7.47 -2.39 62.70
C LYS A 7 8.21 -1.79 61.51
N ALA A 8 9.23 -2.47 61.02
CA ALA A 8 9.86 -2.18 59.74
C ALA A 8 8.90 -2.60 58.61
N MET A 9 8.42 -1.63 57.83
CA MET A 9 7.60 -1.87 56.65
C MET A 9 8.53 -1.96 55.44
N ALA A 10 8.81 -3.17 54.97
CA ALA A 10 9.58 -3.40 53.75
C ALA A 10 8.69 -3.04 52.54
N LEU A 11 9.07 -2.01 51.79
CA LEU A 11 8.44 -1.62 50.54
C LEU A 11 9.08 -2.43 49.41
N ILE A 12 8.40 -3.46 48.93
CA ILE A 12 8.81 -4.22 47.73
C ILE A 12 8.33 -3.43 46.51
N ALA A 13 9.25 -2.74 45.82
CA ALA A 13 8.99 -2.12 44.54
C ALA A 13 8.93 -3.22 43.45
N LEU A 14 7.72 -3.57 43.02
CA LEU A 14 7.49 -4.38 41.83
C LEU A 14 7.83 -3.53 40.61
N ILE A 15 8.98 -3.79 39.98
CA ILE A 15 9.33 -3.24 38.68
C ILE A 15 8.46 -3.96 37.65
N PHE A 16 7.33 -3.36 37.31
CA PHE A 16 6.59 -3.74 36.10
C PHE A 16 7.38 -3.21 34.90
N SER A 17 8.12 -4.09 34.23
CA SER A 17 8.63 -3.84 32.89
C SER A 17 7.46 -3.81 31.92
N ASN A 18 6.70 -2.71 31.92
CA ASN A 18 5.82 -2.39 30.82
C ASN A 18 6.71 -2.07 29.63
N TYR A 19 6.75 -2.97 28.65
CA TYR A 19 7.12 -2.62 27.28
C TYR A 19 6.02 -1.69 26.75
N ALA A 20 6.00 -0.45 27.24
CA ALA A 20 5.22 0.61 26.64
C ALA A 20 5.93 0.94 25.32
N PHE A 21 5.35 0.51 24.19
CA PHE A 21 5.70 1.09 22.91
C PHE A 21 5.48 2.60 23.04
N ALA A 22 6.56 3.37 22.94
CA ALA A 22 6.48 4.81 23.00
C ALA A 22 5.61 5.26 21.82
N GLN A 23 4.47 5.89 22.12
CA GLN A 23 3.63 6.48 21.10
C GLN A 23 4.42 7.57 20.37
N LEU A 24 4.34 7.59 19.03
CA LEU A 24 5.03 8.60 18.22
C LEU A 24 4.59 10.00 18.61
N THR A 25 5.55 10.93 18.65
CA THR A 25 5.29 12.37 18.71
C THR A 25 4.56 12.84 17.44
N PRO A 26 3.84 13.97 17.49
CA PRO A 26 3.20 14.54 16.30
C PRO A 26 4.17 14.74 15.13
N GLU A 27 5.41 15.13 15.41
CA GLU A 27 6.47 15.32 14.44
C GLU A 27 6.89 13.99 13.79
N GLN A 28 7.05 12.93 14.59
CA GLN A 28 7.37 11.58 14.09
C GLN A 28 6.22 10.98 13.28
N GLU A 29 4.97 11.17 13.71
CA GLU A 29 3.79 10.71 12.96
C GLU A 29 3.66 11.45 11.62
N ALA A 30 3.95 12.75 11.60
CA ALA A 30 3.99 13.52 10.35
C ALA A 30 5.13 13.05 9.42
N ALA A 31 6.31 12.76 9.97
CA ALA A 31 7.43 12.21 9.22
C ALA A 31 7.13 10.82 8.65
N LYS A 32 6.51 9.93 9.44
CA LYS A 32 6.01 8.62 8.97
C LYS A 32 5.10 8.77 7.75
N LYS A 33 4.08 9.64 7.85
CA LYS A 33 3.13 9.88 6.73
C LYS A 33 3.84 10.41 5.49
N ARG A 34 4.75 11.39 5.63
CA ARG A 34 5.52 11.93 4.51
C ARG A 34 6.44 10.88 3.90
N GLY A 35 7.16 10.11 4.71
CA GLY A 35 8.07 9.06 4.26
C GLY A 35 7.35 7.98 3.46
N ILE A 36 6.22 7.46 3.97
CA ILE A 36 5.44 6.45 3.24
C ILE A 36 4.86 7.04 1.94
N ALA A 37 4.40 8.29 1.95
CA ALA A 37 3.93 8.96 0.74
C ALA A 37 5.05 9.07 -0.32
N LEU A 38 6.25 9.52 0.07
CA LEU A 38 7.41 9.61 -0.82
C LEU A 38 7.80 8.24 -1.38
N PHE A 39 7.83 7.21 -0.54
CA PHE A 39 8.12 5.83 -0.95
C PHE A 39 7.12 5.35 -2.02
N ASN A 40 5.82 5.60 -1.80
CA ASN A 40 4.75 5.24 -2.73
C ASN A 40 4.75 6.11 -4.02
N GLN A 41 5.49 7.20 -4.04
CA GLN A 41 5.75 8.07 -5.20
C GLN A 41 7.07 7.72 -5.90
N TYR A 42 7.80 6.72 -5.41
CA TYR A 42 9.17 6.37 -5.84
C TYR A 42 10.18 7.53 -5.68
N ARG A 43 9.94 8.41 -4.71
CA ARG A 43 10.85 9.50 -4.35
C ARG A 43 11.66 9.10 -3.13
N THR A 44 12.80 9.75 -2.93
CA THR A 44 13.67 9.51 -1.77
C THR A 44 12.91 9.69 -0.47
N ALA A 45 12.66 8.58 0.23
CA ALA A 45 11.84 8.55 1.44
C ALA A 45 12.68 8.42 2.72
N GLU A 46 13.93 7.97 2.58
CA GLU A 46 14.81 7.60 3.69
C GLU A 46 14.87 8.64 4.82
N PRO A 47 15.10 9.94 4.58
CA PRO A 47 15.25 10.91 5.67
C PRO A 47 13.99 11.04 6.54
N GLU A 48 12.81 10.95 5.96
CA GLU A 48 11.52 11.06 6.67
C GLU A 48 11.17 9.74 7.36
N LEU A 49 11.40 8.60 6.69
CA LEU A 49 11.18 7.26 7.27
C LEU A 49 12.09 7.04 8.49
N ARG A 50 13.34 7.51 8.45
CA ARG A 50 14.30 7.35 9.54
C ARG A 50 13.80 7.93 10.87
N VAL A 51 13.09 9.06 10.85
CA VAL A 51 12.58 9.74 12.04
C VAL A 51 11.67 8.84 12.88
N ALA A 52 10.70 8.16 12.27
CA ALA A 52 9.78 7.27 12.99
C ALA A 52 10.35 5.85 13.17
N ALA A 53 11.21 5.38 12.26
CA ALA A 53 11.90 4.10 12.41
C ALA A 53 12.83 4.07 13.64
N GLU A 54 13.59 5.15 13.87
CA GLU A 54 14.45 5.33 15.05
C GLU A 54 13.65 5.47 16.34
N ALA A 55 12.42 5.97 16.25
CA ALA A 55 11.47 6.01 17.36
C ALA A 55 10.85 4.64 17.70
N GLY A 56 11.10 3.62 16.87
CA GLY A 56 10.64 2.26 17.11
C GLY A 56 9.41 1.82 16.31
N ASP A 57 8.87 2.64 15.40
CA ASP A 57 7.66 2.28 14.63
C ASP A 57 7.95 1.13 13.65
N ALA A 58 7.37 -0.05 13.91
CA ALA A 58 7.63 -1.28 13.14
C ALA A 58 7.35 -1.14 11.64
N GLU A 59 6.25 -0.47 11.26
CA GLU A 59 5.90 -0.28 9.85
C GLU A 59 6.93 0.60 9.14
N THR A 60 7.34 1.70 9.77
CA THR A 60 8.35 2.60 9.20
C THR A 60 9.72 1.94 9.16
N GLN A 61 10.07 1.09 10.13
CA GLN A 61 11.27 0.25 10.07
C GLN A 61 11.25 -0.68 8.85
N PHE A 62 10.11 -1.33 8.56
CA PHE A 62 9.98 -2.13 7.35
C PHE A 62 10.16 -1.28 6.07
N TYR A 63 9.47 -0.15 5.97
CA TYR A 63 9.60 0.75 4.81
C TYR A 63 11.02 1.30 4.63
N LEU A 64 11.72 1.64 5.71
CA LEU A 64 13.11 2.06 5.66
C LEU A 64 14.02 0.92 5.16
N GLY A 65 13.76 -0.31 5.61
CA GLY A 65 14.42 -1.50 5.09
C GLY A 65 14.22 -1.65 3.57
N GLU A 66 12.99 -1.50 3.08
CA GLU A 66 12.68 -1.55 1.65
C GLU A 66 13.34 -0.44 0.85
N GLU A 67 13.33 0.81 1.33
CA GLU A 67 13.98 1.95 0.69
C GLU A 67 15.48 1.68 0.50
N LEU A 68 16.17 1.29 1.58
CA LEU A 68 17.60 0.96 1.53
C LEU A 68 17.89 -0.23 0.61
N ARG A 69 17.04 -1.27 0.64
CA ARG A 69 17.18 -2.44 -0.24
C ARG A 69 16.99 -2.07 -1.70
N GLN A 70 16.01 -1.23 -2.04
CA GLN A 70 15.73 -0.82 -3.42
C GLN A 70 16.86 0.05 -3.99
N GLN A 71 17.37 1.00 -3.19
CA GLN A 71 18.49 1.86 -3.60
C GLN A 71 19.77 1.06 -3.88
N ASN A 72 20.04 0.02 -3.08
CA ASN A 72 21.26 -0.78 -3.19
C ASN A 72 21.09 -2.03 -4.05
N GLN A 73 19.85 -2.41 -4.39
CA GLN A 73 19.48 -3.65 -5.09
C GLN A 73 19.77 -4.95 -4.33
N TYR A 74 20.12 -4.86 -3.04
CA TYR A 74 20.28 -5.99 -2.12
C TYR A 74 20.04 -5.57 -0.67
N ILE A 75 19.91 -6.54 0.24
CA ILE A 75 19.75 -6.30 1.67
C ILE A 75 21.11 -5.91 2.28
N THR A 76 21.28 -4.61 2.48
CA THR A 76 22.45 -4.06 3.19
C THR A 76 22.42 -4.42 4.68
N ALA A 77 23.54 -4.21 5.37
CA ALA A 77 23.60 -4.46 6.80
C ALA A 77 22.65 -3.57 7.61
N GLU A 78 22.39 -2.37 7.10
CA GLU A 78 21.43 -1.46 7.71
C GLU A 78 19.99 -1.90 7.42
N ALA A 79 19.65 -2.23 6.17
CA ALA A 79 18.32 -2.76 5.82
C ALA A 79 17.99 -4.01 6.63
N GLN A 80 18.94 -4.93 6.78
CA GLN A 80 18.82 -6.12 7.63
C GLN A 80 18.41 -5.77 9.05
N ARG A 81 19.08 -4.81 9.70
CA ARG A 81 18.75 -4.38 11.08
C ARG A 81 17.33 -3.83 11.19
N TRP A 82 16.89 -3.06 10.20
CA TRP A 82 15.54 -2.50 10.20
C TRP A 82 14.47 -3.57 10.00
N TYR A 83 14.69 -4.53 9.09
CA TYR A 83 13.80 -5.67 8.95
C TYR A 83 13.74 -6.50 10.24
N GLU A 84 14.88 -6.77 10.88
CA GLU A 84 14.90 -7.53 12.12
C GLU A 84 14.17 -6.79 13.25
N ALA A 85 14.35 -5.47 13.36
CA ALA A 85 13.64 -4.64 14.33
C ALA A 85 12.12 -4.69 14.11
N ALA A 86 11.65 -4.55 12.86
CA ALA A 86 10.23 -4.65 12.52
C ALA A 86 9.67 -6.06 12.77
N ALA A 87 10.41 -7.10 12.37
CA ALA A 87 10.02 -8.49 12.53
C ALA A 87 9.90 -8.89 14.01
N LEU A 88 10.80 -8.43 14.88
CA LEU A 88 10.73 -8.70 16.32
C LEU A 88 9.52 -8.04 16.99
N GLN A 89 8.94 -7.00 16.37
CA GLN A 89 7.69 -6.37 16.78
C GLN A 89 6.44 -7.02 16.15
N GLY A 90 6.62 -8.03 15.29
CA GLY A 90 5.51 -8.73 14.65
C GLY A 90 5.19 -8.26 13.22
N ASP A 91 6.04 -7.48 12.56
CA ASP A 91 5.79 -7.12 11.16
C ASP A 91 5.94 -8.35 10.24
N LEU A 92 4.83 -8.74 9.60
CA LEU A 92 4.76 -9.94 8.77
C LEU A 92 5.55 -9.81 7.47
N TYR A 93 5.64 -8.61 6.89
CA TYR A 93 6.36 -8.39 5.63
C TYR A 93 7.87 -8.38 5.85
N ALA A 94 8.33 -7.84 6.98
CA ALA A 94 9.72 -7.92 7.42
C ALA A 94 10.13 -9.38 7.66
N MET A 95 9.29 -10.15 8.37
CA MET A 95 9.51 -11.60 8.53
C MET A 95 9.56 -12.32 7.17
N LEU A 96 8.62 -12.01 6.25
CA LEU A 96 8.59 -12.58 4.90
C LEU A 96 9.87 -12.26 4.12
N ARG A 97 10.33 -11.00 4.16
CA ARG A 97 11.58 -10.58 3.49
C ARG A 97 12.78 -11.33 4.04
N LEU A 98 12.91 -11.45 5.35
CA LEU A 98 13.99 -12.17 6.02
C LEU A 98 13.95 -13.68 5.74
N ALA A 99 12.76 -14.26 5.62
CA ALA A 99 12.54 -15.68 5.33
C ALA A 99 12.89 -16.05 3.88
N THR A 100 12.81 -15.12 2.94
CA THR A 100 12.92 -15.37 1.49
C THR A 100 14.17 -14.75 0.83
N SER A 101 15.12 -14.28 1.63
CA SER A 101 16.36 -13.62 1.18
C SER A 101 17.41 -14.55 0.52
N GLU A 102 17.07 -15.80 0.18
CA GLU A 102 18.01 -16.79 -0.37
C GLU A 102 18.71 -16.36 -1.65
N ASN A 103 17.99 -15.64 -2.52
CA ASN A 103 18.45 -15.25 -3.85
C ASN A 103 18.78 -13.75 -3.94
N ASP A 104 19.11 -13.13 -2.81
CA ASP A 104 19.53 -11.74 -2.81
C ASP A 104 20.86 -11.56 -3.55
N LEU A 105 21.08 -10.41 -4.20
CA LEU A 105 22.30 -10.15 -4.99
C LEU A 105 23.58 -10.27 -4.14
N CYS A 106 23.48 -10.07 -2.82
CA CYS A 106 24.59 -10.29 -1.90
C CYS A 106 25.14 -11.74 -1.94
N SER A 107 24.30 -12.72 -2.29
CA SER A 107 24.69 -14.13 -2.37
C SER A 107 25.62 -14.37 -3.56
N VAL A 108 25.33 -13.74 -4.69
CA VAL A 108 26.19 -13.73 -5.89
C VAL A 108 27.51 -13.01 -5.60
N MET A 109 27.43 -11.90 -4.86
CA MET A 109 28.61 -11.12 -4.46
C MET A 109 29.40 -11.74 -3.29
N ASN A 110 28.92 -12.82 -2.68
CA ASN A 110 29.47 -13.45 -1.49
C ASN A 110 29.73 -12.46 -0.32
N ASN A 111 28.85 -11.47 -0.14
CA ASN A 111 29.00 -10.40 0.85
C ASN A 111 27.74 -10.17 1.70
N CYS A 112 26.85 -11.18 1.79
CA CYS A 112 25.63 -11.07 2.59
C CYS A 112 25.91 -10.70 4.05
N THR A 113 25.10 -9.80 4.58
CA THR A 113 25.19 -9.42 5.99
C THR A 113 24.79 -10.58 6.88
N GLN A 114 25.46 -10.70 8.03
CA GLN A 114 25.10 -11.64 9.07
C GLN A 114 23.76 -11.24 9.73
N SER A 115 22.76 -12.11 9.56
CA SER A 115 21.46 -12.04 10.26
C SER A 115 21.60 -12.48 11.73
N SER A 116 20.81 -11.90 12.64
CA SER A 116 20.78 -12.30 14.06
C SER A 116 20.17 -13.70 14.28
N LYS A 117 19.32 -14.15 13.36
CA LYS A 117 18.74 -15.50 13.34
C LYS A 117 19.03 -16.23 12.04
N LYS A 118 18.93 -17.55 12.04
CA LYS A 118 18.95 -18.30 10.78
C LYS A 118 17.65 -18.04 10.03
N ARG A 119 17.70 -18.17 8.71
CA ARG A 119 16.52 -18.08 7.85
C ARG A 119 15.39 -19.01 8.27
N THR A 120 15.72 -20.24 8.66
CA THR A 120 14.76 -21.23 9.18
C THR A 120 14.03 -20.72 10.41
N ASP A 121 14.72 -19.99 11.29
CA ASP A 121 14.10 -19.41 12.48
C ASP A 121 13.15 -18.25 12.12
N TRP A 122 13.46 -17.49 11.06
CA TRP A 122 12.55 -16.46 10.51
C TRP A 122 11.32 -17.09 9.85
N ILE A 123 11.49 -18.20 9.13
CA ILE A 123 10.38 -18.99 8.57
C ILE A 123 9.48 -19.51 9.68
N ASP A 124 10.03 -20.08 10.74
CA ASP A 124 9.27 -20.60 11.87
C ASP A 124 8.49 -19.47 12.57
N LEU A 125 9.10 -18.31 12.72
CA LEU A 125 8.45 -17.13 13.30
C LEU A 125 7.31 -16.62 12.40
N LEU A 126 7.54 -16.51 11.09
CA LEU A 126 6.54 -16.10 10.10
C LEU A 126 5.33 -17.05 10.12
N ASN A 127 5.57 -18.36 10.04
CA ASN A 127 4.51 -19.36 10.07
C ASN A 127 3.70 -19.27 11.37
N LYS A 128 4.38 -19.17 12.51
CA LYS A 128 3.71 -19.03 13.81
C LYS A 128 2.83 -17.78 13.88
N GLU A 129 3.34 -16.62 13.46
CA GLU A 129 2.60 -15.36 13.58
C GLU A 129 1.47 -15.27 12.55
N THR A 130 1.70 -15.69 11.30
CA THR A 130 0.65 -15.75 10.27
C THR A 130 -0.46 -16.72 10.66
N GLU A 131 -0.15 -17.89 11.22
CA GLU A 131 -1.17 -18.85 11.69
C GLU A 131 -1.97 -18.31 12.87
N LYS A 132 -1.30 -17.72 13.85
CA LYS A 132 -1.97 -17.09 14.99
C LYS A 132 -2.94 -15.99 14.53
N ARG A 133 -2.52 -15.12 13.60
CA ARG A 133 -3.36 -14.03 13.09
C ARG A 133 -4.48 -14.53 12.18
N ALA A 134 -4.20 -15.50 11.31
CA ALA A 134 -5.20 -16.13 10.47
C ALA A 134 -6.31 -16.82 11.30
N ASN A 135 -5.95 -17.48 12.41
CA ASN A 135 -6.93 -18.06 13.34
C ASN A 135 -7.78 -16.99 14.06
N ASN A 136 -7.34 -15.74 14.06
CA ASN A 136 -8.09 -14.58 14.54
C ASN A 136 -8.72 -13.78 13.38
N ASN A 137 -8.94 -14.41 12.22
CA ASN A 137 -9.64 -13.82 11.08
C ASN A 137 -8.92 -12.63 10.42
N ASP A 138 -7.59 -12.54 10.56
CA ASP A 138 -6.77 -11.52 9.91
C ASP A 138 -6.54 -11.88 8.43
N GLY A 139 -7.24 -11.18 7.54
CA GLY A 139 -7.12 -11.36 6.10
C GLY A 139 -5.75 -10.97 5.54
N GLU A 140 -5.04 -9.99 6.12
CA GLU A 140 -3.70 -9.60 5.68
C GLU A 140 -2.68 -10.70 6.02
N ALA A 141 -2.79 -11.32 7.19
CA ALA A 141 -1.94 -12.47 7.54
C ALA A 141 -2.14 -13.66 6.59
N MET A 142 -3.38 -13.91 6.17
CA MET A 142 -3.68 -14.94 5.16
C MET A 142 -3.11 -14.58 3.78
N TYR A 143 -3.14 -13.29 3.41
CA TYR A 143 -2.49 -12.81 2.19
C TYR A 143 -0.97 -13.02 2.23
N VAL A 144 -0.30 -12.67 3.33
CA VAL A 144 1.13 -12.95 3.51
C VAL A 144 1.43 -14.45 3.41
N LYS A 145 0.55 -15.30 3.96
CA LYS A 145 0.70 -16.76 3.82
C LYS A 145 0.54 -17.22 2.36
N TYR A 146 -0.34 -16.62 1.58
CA TYR A 146 -0.39 -16.83 0.13
C TYR A 146 0.91 -16.40 -0.55
N LEU A 147 1.44 -15.20 -0.26
CA LEU A 147 2.70 -14.72 -0.84
C LEU A 147 3.88 -15.66 -0.57
N TYR A 148 3.89 -16.30 0.60
CA TYR A 148 4.93 -17.24 0.99
C TYR A 148 4.75 -18.64 0.38
N THR A 149 3.51 -19.15 0.36
CA THR A 149 3.23 -20.56 0.01
C THR A 149 2.79 -20.78 -1.43
N GLY A 150 2.30 -19.74 -2.11
CA GLY A 150 1.67 -19.84 -3.43
C GLY A 150 0.35 -20.61 -3.47
N GLN A 151 -0.18 -21.03 -2.31
CA GLN A 151 -1.39 -21.84 -2.23
C GLN A 151 -2.64 -20.96 -2.32
N LEU A 152 -3.44 -21.17 -3.38
CA LEU A 152 -4.62 -20.38 -3.68
C LEU A 152 -5.64 -20.34 -2.53
N GLU A 153 -5.75 -21.40 -1.72
CA GLU A 153 -6.70 -21.45 -0.61
C GLU A 153 -6.43 -20.36 0.44
N TRP A 154 -5.19 -19.90 0.61
CA TRP A 154 -4.89 -18.78 1.51
C TRP A 154 -5.36 -17.44 0.95
N LEU A 155 -5.29 -17.27 -0.37
CA LEU A 155 -5.81 -16.09 -1.04
C LEU A 155 -7.34 -16.05 -0.98
N GLU A 156 -8.00 -17.20 -1.19
CA GLU A 156 -9.45 -17.36 -1.03
C GLU A 156 -9.89 -16.95 0.39
N LYS A 157 -9.26 -17.50 1.43
CA LYS A 157 -9.54 -17.13 2.83
C LYS A 157 -9.29 -15.65 3.10
N SER A 158 -8.18 -15.10 2.61
CA SER A 158 -7.86 -13.68 2.77
C SER A 158 -8.96 -12.78 2.17
N ALA A 159 -9.47 -13.14 0.99
CA ALA A 159 -10.57 -12.44 0.33
C ALA A 159 -11.91 -12.56 1.09
N GLU A 160 -12.19 -13.73 1.69
CA GLU A 160 -13.35 -13.96 2.57
C GLU A 160 -13.31 -13.07 3.81
N PHE A 161 -12.12 -12.87 4.40
CA PHE A 161 -11.89 -11.94 5.51
C PHE A 161 -11.64 -10.50 5.08
N LYS A 162 -12.21 -10.12 3.93
CA LYS A 162 -12.34 -8.74 3.44
C LYS A 162 -11.02 -7.99 3.22
N PHE A 163 -9.90 -8.69 3.06
CA PHE A 163 -8.67 -8.02 2.66
C PHE A 163 -8.77 -7.62 1.19
N ALA A 164 -9.01 -6.33 0.95
CA ALA A 164 -9.41 -5.80 -0.35
C ALA A 164 -8.40 -6.14 -1.47
N ARG A 165 -7.10 -6.06 -1.19
CA ARG A 165 -6.04 -6.45 -2.16
C ARG A 165 -6.15 -7.92 -2.55
N SER A 166 -6.53 -8.82 -1.63
CA SER A 166 -6.74 -10.23 -1.95
C SER A 166 -7.99 -10.46 -2.77
N GLN A 167 -9.06 -9.68 -2.57
CA GLN A 167 -10.26 -9.78 -3.40
C GLN A 167 -9.93 -9.41 -4.86
N TRP A 168 -9.20 -8.31 -5.07
CA TRP A 168 -8.69 -7.93 -6.39
C TRP A 168 -7.75 -8.99 -6.97
N LEU A 169 -6.77 -9.45 -6.19
CA LEU A 169 -5.79 -10.42 -6.69
C LEU A 169 -6.47 -11.74 -7.03
N LEU A 170 -7.39 -12.23 -6.20
CA LEU A 170 -8.13 -13.45 -6.46
C LEU A 170 -8.98 -13.36 -7.73
N ALA A 171 -9.59 -12.20 -8.00
CA ALA A 171 -10.29 -11.96 -9.25
C ALA A 171 -9.36 -12.14 -10.45
N ASN A 172 -8.14 -11.60 -10.37
CA ASN A 172 -7.12 -11.75 -11.41
C ASN A 172 -6.63 -13.21 -11.55
N ARG A 173 -6.37 -13.91 -10.44
CA ARG A 173 -6.00 -15.35 -10.44
C ARG A 173 -7.08 -16.22 -11.07
N TYR A 174 -8.34 -15.92 -10.78
CA TYR A 174 -9.47 -16.58 -11.44
C TYR A 174 -9.55 -16.20 -12.92
N LYS A 175 -9.32 -14.96 -13.33
CA LYS A 175 -9.27 -14.58 -14.75
C LYS A 175 -8.17 -15.35 -15.50
N GLU A 176 -7.02 -15.57 -14.85
CA GLU A 176 -5.84 -16.28 -15.37
C GLU A 176 -6.01 -17.81 -15.43
N GLY A 177 -7.05 -18.37 -14.81
CA GLY A 177 -7.34 -19.80 -14.90
C GLY A 177 -6.86 -20.64 -13.72
N GLU A 178 -6.39 -20.03 -12.62
CA GLU A 178 -5.86 -20.77 -11.46
C GLU A 178 -6.91 -21.66 -10.75
N LYS A 179 -8.19 -21.48 -11.08
CA LYS A 179 -9.27 -22.40 -10.71
C LYS A 179 -10.19 -22.67 -11.89
N PHE A 180 -10.70 -23.89 -11.98
CA PHE A 180 -11.64 -24.27 -13.03
C PHE A 180 -13.02 -23.65 -12.78
N PHE A 181 -13.55 -22.99 -13.80
CA PHE A 181 -14.89 -22.45 -13.85
C PHE A 181 -15.45 -22.67 -15.27
N LEU A 182 -16.76 -22.85 -15.36
CA LEU A 182 -17.47 -22.57 -16.62
C LEU A 182 -17.30 -21.09 -16.97
N PRO A 183 -17.13 -20.70 -18.25
CA PRO A 183 -16.77 -19.32 -18.62
C PRO A 183 -17.65 -18.24 -17.99
N TRP A 184 -18.98 -18.39 -18.02
CA TRP A 184 -19.91 -17.42 -17.43
C TRP A 184 -19.80 -17.35 -15.90
N LYS A 185 -19.57 -18.50 -15.23
CA LYS A 185 -19.35 -18.53 -13.77
C LYS A 185 -18.04 -17.87 -13.36
N ARG A 186 -17.01 -17.97 -14.20
CA ARG A 186 -15.75 -17.23 -14.00
C ARG A 186 -16.03 -15.72 -14.03
N THR A 187 -16.73 -15.26 -15.05
CA THR A 187 -17.07 -13.84 -15.22
C THR A 187 -17.91 -13.29 -14.06
N GLU A 188 -18.93 -14.04 -13.61
CA GLU A 188 -19.73 -13.67 -12.43
C GLU A 188 -18.87 -13.54 -11.17
N GLU A 189 -18.00 -14.51 -10.91
CA GLU A 189 -17.17 -14.53 -9.70
C GLU A 189 -16.09 -13.45 -9.72
N VAL A 190 -15.48 -13.19 -10.88
CA VAL A 190 -14.56 -12.06 -11.07
C VAL A 190 -15.26 -10.74 -10.76
N GLY A 191 -16.45 -10.50 -11.32
CA GLY A 191 -17.24 -9.30 -11.03
C GLY A 191 -17.58 -9.15 -9.54
N ARG A 192 -17.96 -10.25 -8.88
CA ARG A 192 -18.26 -10.27 -7.44
C ARG A 192 -17.03 -9.88 -6.60
N LEU A 193 -15.86 -10.42 -6.92
CA LEU A 193 -14.62 -10.15 -6.21
C LEU A 193 -14.11 -8.72 -6.44
N LEU A 194 -14.16 -8.22 -7.68
CA LEU A 194 -13.80 -6.85 -7.99
C LEU A 194 -14.71 -5.85 -7.27
N LYS A 195 -16.02 -6.10 -7.26
CA LYS A 195 -16.98 -5.31 -6.47
C LYS A 195 -16.60 -5.30 -4.99
N ALA A 196 -16.37 -6.47 -4.40
CA ALA A 196 -16.00 -6.56 -2.99
C ALA A 196 -14.68 -5.80 -2.71
N SER A 197 -13.70 -5.91 -3.60
CA SER A 197 -12.45 -5.17 -3.50
C SER A 197 -12.65 -3.66 -3.54
N ALA A 198 -13.54 -3.18 -4.40
CA ALA A 198 -13.90 -1.77 -4.53
C ALA A 198 -14.59 -1.28 -3.25
N GLU A 199 -15.57 -2.03 -2.74
CA GLU A 199 -16.31 -1.74 -1.51
C GLU A 199 -15.43 -1.75 -0.26
N ASN A 200 -14.36 -2.56 -0.24
CA ASN A 200 -13.37 -2.57 0.84
C ASN A 200 -12.20 -1.58 0.60
N GLY A 201 -12.35 -0.65 -0.34
CA GLY A 201 -11.48 0.52 -0.44
C GLY A 201 -10.20 0.35 -1.27
N PHE A 202 -10.06 -0.71 -2.07
CA PHE A 202 -8.86 -0.90 -2.89
C PHE A 202 -8.99 -0.22 -4.27
N PRO A 203 -8.17 0.79 -4.60
CA PRO A 203 -8.38 1.62 -5.79
C PRO A 203 -8.23 0.89 -7.12
N ALA A 204 -7.34 -0.10 -7.22
CA ALA A 204 -7.24 -0.92 -8.42
C ALA A 204 -8.49 -1.79 -8.60
N GLY A 205 -9.05 -2.31 -7.50
CA GLY A 205 -10.35 -3.00 -7.51
C GLY A 205 -11.50 -2.10 -7.97
N MET A 206 -11.51 -0.82 -7.56
CA MET A 206 -12.49 0.16 -8.02
C MET A 206 -12.43 0.39 -9.54
N LEU A 207 -11.23 0.61 -10.10
CA LEU A 207 -11.07 0.80 -11.54
C LEU A 207 -11.42 -0.45 -12.35
N GLU A 208 -10.98 -1.62 -11.90
CA GLU A 208 -11.28 -2.87 -12.59
C GLU A 208 -12.76 -3.24 -12.47
N TYR A 209 -13.43 -2.89 -11.36
CA TYR A 209 -14.86 -3.05 -11.26
C TYR A 209 -15.63 -2.08 -12.19
N ALA A 210 -15.16 -0.83 -12.33
CA ALA A 210 -15.73 0.09 -13.32
C ALA A 210 -15.58 -0.45 -14.75
N ALA A 211 -14.41 -1.00 -15.09
CA ALA A 211 -14.17 -1.64 -16.38
C ALA A 211 -15.08 -2.87 -16.58
N TYR A 212 -15.22 -3.72 -15.55
CA TYR A 212 -16.14 -4.85 -15.57
C TYR A 212 -17.58 -4.42 -15.87
N LEU A 213 -18.07 -3.37 -15.19
CA LEU A 213 -19.41 -2.82 -15.45
C LEU A 213 -19.56 -2.38 -16.90
N TYR A 214 -18.60 -1.64 -17.44
CA TYR A 214 -18.63 -1.17 -18.83
C TYR A 214 -18.64 -2.31 -19.84
N GLU A 215 -17.78 -3.31 -19.68
CA GLU A 215 -17.67 -4.46 -20.58
C GLU A 215 -18.93 -5.35 -20.60
N HIS A 216 -19.70 -5.35 -19.51
CA HIS A 216 -20.86 -6.22 -19.34
C HIS A 216 -22.20 -5.46 -19.42
N GLY A 217 -22.19 -4.23 -19.95
CA GLY A 217 -23.41 -3.44 -20.16
C GLY A 217 -24.08 -2.97 -18.86
N GLY A 218 -23.29 -2.83 -17.79
CA GLY A 218 -23.72 -2.24 -16.52
C GLY A 218 -23.98 -0.73 -16.63
N ASP A 219 -24.50 -0.16 -15.54
CA ASP A 219 -24.79 1.27 -15.48
C ASP A 219 -23.50 2.10 -15.53
N LEU A 220 -23.40 3.01 -16.50
CA LEU A 220 -22.24 3.88 -16.64
C LEU A 220 -22.11 4.84 -15.46
N SER A 221 -23.21 5.23 -14.80
CA SER A 221 -23.13 6.06 -13.60
C SER A 221 -22.42 5.36 -12.45
N ASP A 222 -22.62 4.06 -12.27
CA ASP A 222 -21.90 3.24 -11.29
C ASP A 222 -20.41 3.12 -11.67
N ALA A 223 -20.10 2.92 -12.95
CA ALA A 223 -18.71 2.88 -13.40
C ALA A 223 -17.99 4.22 -13.15
N ARG A 224 -18.66 5.34 -13.46
CA ARG A 224 -18.13 6.69 -13.21
C ARG A 224 -17.90 6.94 -11.72
N TYR A 225 -18.83 6.49 -10.87
CA TYR A 225 -18.69 6.59 -9.42
C TYR A 225 -17.40 5.91 -8.94
N TRP A 226 -17.15 4.66 -9.33
CA TRP A 226 -15.94 3.95 -8.90
C TRP A 226 -14.65 4.54 -9.44
N ILE A 227 -14.66 5.11 -10.65
CA ILE A 227 -13.51 5.84 -11.20
C ILE A 227 -13.20 7.10 -10.37
N GLU A 228 -14.24 7.86 -9.99
CA GLU A 228 -14.07 9.03 -9.12
C GLU A 228 -13.57 8.63 -7.72
N GLU A 229 -14.14 7.58 -7.12
CA GLU A 229 -13.69 7.08 -5.81
C GLU A 229 -12.23 6.61 -5.85
N ALA A 230 -11.80 5.94 -6.92
CA ALA A 230 -10.39 5.57 -7.11
C ALA A 230 -9.47 6.81 -7.20
N ALA A 231 -9.92 7.87 -7.87
CA ALA A 231 -9.16 9.12 -7.96
C ALA A 231 -9.03 9.81 -6.59
N LYS A 232 -10.10 9.79 -5.78
CA LYS A 232 -10.12 10.37 -4.42
C LYS A 232 -9.14 9.72 -3.46
N THR A 233 -8.72 8.48 -3.70
CA THR A 233 -7.70 7.83 -2.86
C THR A 233 -6.28 8.33 -3.18
N GLY A 234 -6.10 9.12 -4.24
CA GLY A 234 -4.78 9.51 -4.74
C GLY A 234 -4.12 8.44 -5.62
N TYR A 235 -4.85 7.40 -6.03
CA TYR A 235 -4.29 6.37 -6.92
C TYR A 235 -3.99 6.97 -8.29
N GLN A 236 -2.72 6.89 -8.71
CA GLN A 236 -2.24 7.47 -9.96
C GLN A 236 -3.13 7.11 -11.15
N SER A 237 -3.45 5.84 -11.35
CA SER A 237 -4.28 5.38 -12.47
C SER A 237 -5.72 5.88 -12.37
N GLY A 238 -6.23 6.08 -11.14
CA GLY A 238 -7.56 6.64 -10.90
C GLY A 238 -7.60 8.11 -11.26
N VAL A 239 -6.63 8.90 -10.78
CA VAL A 239 -6.51 10.33 -11.07
C VAL A 239 -6.28 10.57 -12.57
N SER A 240 -5.44 9.79 -13.24
CA SER A 240 -5.24 9.90 -14.70
C SER A 240 -6.49 9.55 -15.48
N SER A 241 -7.16 8.44 -15.14
CA SER A 241 -8.39 8.03 -15.81
C SER A 241 -9.48 9.07 -15.65
N TYR A 242 -9.74 9.50 -14.42
CA TYR A 242 -10.77 10.50 -14.12
C TYR A 242 -10.49 11.84 -14.80
N GLY A 243 -9.24 12.32 -14.74
CA GLY A 243 -8.83 13.55 -15.42
C GLY A 243 -9.04 13.49 -16.94
N ALA A 244 -8.59 12.40 -17.59
CA ALA A 244 -8.75 12.23 -19.04
C ALA A 244 -10.21 12.09 -19.48
N TYR A 245 -11.03 11.36 -18.73
CA TYR A 245 -12.44 11.19 -19.06
C TYR A 245 -13.23 12.49 -18.87
N LEU A 246 -12.97 13.27 -17.83
CA LEU A 246 -13.61 14.58 -17.65
C LEU A 246 -13.21 15.57 -18.75
N ALA A 247 -11.95 15.54 -19.19
CA ALA A 247 -11.47 16.45 -20.23
C ALA A 247 -11.78 16.01 -21.67
N HIS A 248 -12.45 14.86 -21.86
CA HIS A 248 -12.66 14.23 -23.17
C HIS A 248 -11.35 14.04 -23.95
N ALA A 249 -10.27 13.68 -23.25
CA ALA A 249 -9.07 13.11 -23.87
C ALA A 249 -9.25 11.60 -24.15
N SER A 250 -10.23 10.99 -23.49
CA SER A 250 -10.79 9.68 -23.83
C SER A 250 -12.31 9.72 -23.63
N PHE A 251 -13.07 9.04 -24.48
CA PHE A 251 -14.53 9.08 -24.53
C PHE A 251 -15.20 7.88 -23.83
N LEU A 252 -14.47 7.14 -23.01
CA LEU A 252 -15.04 6.01 -22.26
C LEU A 252 -15.98 6.49 -21.14
N TYR A 253 -16.94 5.64 -20.76
CA TYR A 253 -17.85 5.83 -19.63
C TYR A 253 -18.78 7.06 -19.68
N ASP A 254 -18.85 7.76 -20.81
CA ASP A 254 -19.76 8.89 -21.05
C ASP A 254 -19.73 9.94 -19.94
N PHE A 255 -18.53 10.39 -19.57
CA PHE A 255 -18.38 11.47 -18.59
C PHE A 255 -18.85 12.82 -19.18
N PRO A 256 -19.58 13.65 -18.40
CA PRO A 256 -19.84 15.02 -18.81
C PRO A 256 -18.53 15.81 -18.89
N LEU A 257 -18.41 16.67 -19.91
CA LEU A 257 -17.22 17.48 -20.13
C LEU A 257 -16.99 18.45 -18.97
N ASP A 258 -15.81 18.37 -18.35
CA ASP A 258 -15.31 19.29 -17.33
C ASP A 258 -13.80 19.51 -17.55
N LEU A 259 -13.47 20.45 -18.45
CA LEU A 259 -12.09 20.76 -18.80
C LEU A 259 -11.29 21.29 -17.61
N VAL A 260 -11.93 22.03 -16.70
CA VAL A 260 -11.27 22.62 -15.52
C VAL A 260 -10.81 21.52 -14.58
N LYS A 261 -11.71 20.61 -14.17
CA LYS A 261 -11.33 19.48 -13.32
C LYS A 261 -10.41 18.50 -14.02
N GLY A 262 -10.69 18.20 -15.30
CA GLY A 262 -9.87 17.29 -16.08
C GLY A 262 -8.42 17.76 -16.17
N TYR A 263 -8.20 19.02 -16.53
CA TYR A 263 -6.86 19.63 -16.53
C TYR A 263 -6.24 19.65 -15.13
N ALA A 264 -7.01 20.02 -14.11
CA ALA A 264 -6.51 20.10 -12.74
C ALA A 264 -5.97 18.76 -12.25
N LEU A 265 -6.74 17.68 -12.41
CA LEU A 265 -6.37 16.33 -12.00
C LEU A 265 -5.18 15.80 -12.80
N THR A 266 -5.18 15.97 -14.12
CA THR A 266 -4.04 15.58 -14.96
C THR A 266 -2.79 16.38 -14.58
N SER A 267 -2.91 17.65 -14.19
CA SER A 267 -1.77 18.47 -13.77
C SER A 267 -1.14 18.01 -12.45
N LEU A 268 -1.93 17.45 -11.52
CA LEU A 268 -1.42 16.92 -10.26
C LEU A 268 -0.44 15.77 -10.47
N LEU A 269 -0.61 14.99 -11.55
CA LEU A 269 0.28 13.88 -11.88
C LEU A 269 1.72 14.31 -12.18
N THR A 270 1.96 15.60 -12.42
CA THR A 270 3.33 16.15 -12.53
C THR A 270 4.14 16.02 -11.24
N GLU A 271 3.49 15.82 -10.09
CA GLU A 271 4.16 15.59 -8.80
C GLU A 271 4.78 14.20 -8.68
N LEU A 272 4.39 13.26 -9.56
CA LEU A 272 4.93 11.90 -9.61
C LEU A 272 6.18 11.86 -10.49
N ASP A 273 7.27 12.45 -9.99
CA ASP A 273 8.56 12.57 -10.67
C ASP A 273 9.60 11.52 -10.27
N GLY A 274 9.28 10.66 -9.30
CA GLY A 274 10.17 9.62 -8.79
C GLY A 274 10.31 8.37 -9.67
N GLY A 275 9.46 8.21 -10.69
CA GLY A 275 9.47 7.04 -11.57
C GLY A 275 8.07 6.66 -12.06
N GLY A 276 7.83 5.36 -12.26
CA GLY A 276 6.50 4.82 -12.57
C GLY A 276 5.95 5.17 -13.97
N ASN A 277 6.76 5.77 -14.84
CA ASN A 277 6.46 6.04 -16.25
C ASN A 277 5.18 6.87 -16.51
N ILE A 278 4.80 7.74 -15.58
CA ILE A 278 3.63 8.62 -15.74
C ILE A 278 3.94 9.89 -16.54
N LYS A 279 5.20 10.33 -16.55
CA LYS A 279 5.63 11.57 -17.23
C LYS A 279 5.26 11.61 -18.73
N PRO A 280 5.53 10.57 -19.54
CA PRO A 280 5.16 10.60 -20.96
C PRO A 280 3.66 10.84 -21.19
N TYR A 281 2.81 10.19 -20.38
CA TYR A 281 1.36 10.39 -20.44
C TYR A 281 0.98 11.84 -20.13
N VAL A 282 1.56 12.44 -19.09
CA VAL A 282 1.25 13.84 -18.71
C VAL A 282 1.73 14.82 -19.79
N ASP A 283 2.92 14.59 -20.35
CA ASP A 283 3.49 15.43 -21.41
C ASP A 283 2.65 15.38 -22.70
N GLU A 284 1.92 14.29 -22.94
CA GLU A 284 1.00 14.14 -24.08
C GLU A 284 -0.38 14.74 -23.80
N VAL A 285 -1.01 14.35 -22.69
CA VAL A 285 -2.43 14.63 -22.42
C VAL A 285 -2.62 16.05 -21.88
N LEU A 286 -1.72 16.58 -21.05
CA LEU A 286 -1.92 17.89 -20.44
C LEU A 286 -1.95 19.03 -21.49
N PRO A 287 -1.06 19.06 -22.52
CA PRO A 287 -1.17 20.02 -23.62
C PRO A 287 -2.42 19.83 -24.48
N GLU A 288 -2.86 18.59 -24.72
CA GLU A 288 -4.08 18.30 -25.47
C GLU A 288 -5.31 18.96 -24.81
N ILE A 289 -5.42 18.81 -23.48
CA ILE A 289 -6.48 19.44 -22.70
C ILE A 289 -6.32 20.97 -22.71
N ALA A 290 -5.10 21.47 -22.51
CA ALA A 290 -4.82 22.91 -22.48
C ALA A 290 -5.26 23.63 -23.76
N ASN A 291 -5.07 23.00 -24.93
CA ASN A 291 -5.45 23.55 -26.23
C ASN A 291 -6.96 23.76 -26.39
N LYS A 292 -7.79 23.11 -25.56
CA LYS A 292 -9.25 23.26 -25.53
C LYS A 292 -9.72 24.31 -24.51
N MET A 293 -8.80 24.95 -23.78
CA MET A 293 -9.10 25.82 -22.64
C MET A 293 -8.69 27.28 -22.86
N SER A 294 -9.44 28.18 -22.23
CA SER A 294 -9.03 29.58 -22.08
C SER A 294 -8.00 29.78 -20.96
N PRO A 295 -7.23 30.89 -20.97
CA PRO A 295 -6.34 31.24 -19.86
C PRO A 295 -7.03 31.34 -18.49
N ALA A 296 -8.29 31.77 -18.47
CA ALA A 296 -9.10 31.85 -17.26
C ALA A 296 -9.39 30.46 -16.69
N GLN A 297 -9.82 29.51 -17.55
CA GLN A 297 -10.06 28.12 -17.14
C GLN A 297 -8.78 27.43 -16.65
N ILE A 298 -7.62 27.71 -17.26
CA ILE A 298 -6.33 27.17 -16.78
C ILE A 298 -6.00 27.71 -15.38
N THR A 299 -6.28 28.99 -15.13
CA THR A 299 -6.07 29.60 -13.80
C THR A 299 -6.99 28.97 -12.76
N GLU A 300 -8.26 28.77 -13.10
CA GLU A 300 -9.24 28.07 -12.26
C GLU A 300 -8.83 26.63 -11.97
N ALA A 301 -8.37 25.90 -12.98
CA ALA A 301 -7.93 24.52 -12.84
C ALA A 301 -6.72 24.39 -11.89
N LYS A 302 -5.77 25.34 -11.94
CA LYS A 302 -4.65 25.38 -10.99
C LYS A 302 -5.11 25.62 -9.55
N ALA A 303 -6.12 26.46 -9.34
CA ALA A 303 -6.72 26.67 -8.01
C ALA A 303 -7.44 25.41 -7.52
N PHE A 304 -8.19 24.73 -8.39
CA PHE A 304 -8.84 23.46 -8.09
C PHE A 304 -7.82 22.37 -7.73
N ALA A 305 -6.73 22.22 -8.51
CA ALA A 305 -5.69 21.24 -8.24
C ALA A 305 -5.08 21.43 -6.84
N LYS A 306 -4.80 22.69 -6.46
CA LYS A 306 -4.32 23.00 -5.10
C LYS A 306 -5.32 22.58 -4.03
N GLN A 307 -6.59 22.92 -4.20
CA GLN A 307 -7.64 22.52 -3.25
C GLN A 307 -7.77 21.00 -3.16
N TRP A 308 -7.74 20.30 -4.29
CA TRP A 308 -7.83 18.83 -4.33
C TRP A 308 -6.70 18.19 -3.52
N LYS A 309 -5.46 18.69 -3.70
CA LYS A 309 -4.29 18.23 -2.96
C LYS A 309 -4.40 18.49 -1.45
N ASP A 310 -5.02 19.60 -1.04
CA ASP A 310 -5.19 19.93 0.38
C ASP A 310 -6.29 19.06 1.05
N THR A 311 -7.21 18.47 0.28
CA THR A 311 -8.36 17.72 0.81
C THR A 311 -8.31 16.21 0.58
N HIS A 312 -7.34 15.70 -0.19
CA HIS A 312 -7.20 14.27 -0.51
C HIS A 312 -5.81 13.74 -0.11
N PRO A 313 -5.66 12.40 0.03
CA PRO A 313 -4.36 11.79 0.25
C PRO A 313 -3.35 12.14 -0.86
N PRO A 314 -2.04 12.13 -0.56
CA PRO A 314 -1.01 12.29 -1.58
C PRO A 314 -1.16 11.29 -2.72
N LEU A 315 -0.76 11.70 -3.93
CA LEU A 315 -0.70 10.80 -5.06
C LEU A 315 0.22 9.60 -4.78
N SER A 316 -0.14 8.44 -5.31
CA SER A 316 0.54 7.18 -5.04
C SER A 316 0.43 6.25 -6.24
N PHE A 317 1.51 5.54 -6.55
CA PHE A 317 1.48 4.40 -7.49
C PHE A 317 0.84 3.16 -6.88
N TYR A 318 0.48 3.21 -5.59
CA TYR A 318 -0.05 2.09 -4.81
C TYR A 318 0.80 0.80 -4.93
N PRO A 319 2.14 0.88 -4.76
CA PRO A 319 2.97 -0.30 -4.82
C PRO A 319 2.55 -1.32 -3.76
N GLY A 320 2.64 -2.62 -4.09
CA GLY A 320 2.48 -3.66 -3.08
C GLY A 320 3.57 -3.56 -2.02
N LYS A 321 3.21 -3.77 -0.73
CA LYS A 321 4.19 -3.79 0.37
C LYS A 321 5.34 -4.78 0.13
N TYR A 322 5.11 -5.85 -0.65
CA TYR A 322 6.10 -6.88 -0.97
C TYR A 322 6.55 -6.90 -2.45
N GLY A 323 6.51 -5.78 -3.17
CA GLY A 323 7.09 -5.68 -4.53
C GLY A 323 6.44 -6.57 -5.60
N LEU A 324 5.21 -7.05 -5.35
CA LEU A 324 4.36 -7.81 -6.26
C LEU A 324 3.08 -7.06 -6.60
#